data_AF-A0A4P5VIK9-F1
#
_entry.id   AF-A0A4P5VIK9-F1
#
_cell.length_a   1.000
_cell.length_b   1.000
_cell.length_c   1.000
_cell.angle_alpha   90.00
_cell.angle_beta   90.00
_cell.angle_gamma   90.00
#
_symmetry.space_group_name_H-M   'P 1'
#
loop_
_entity.id
_entity.type
_entity.pdbx_description
1 polymer ?
#
loop_
_entity_poly.entity_id
_entity_poly.type
_entity_poly.pdbx_seq_one_letter_code
_entity_poly.pdbx_strand_id
1 'polypeptide(L)'
;MEPADGTAAAYPSPSDPPGFVGVPGFEVTAVEPAIGSPGGGPDRTVCVVLTSEATPERADALARSLLEQRLVACVSVMPVRSHYRWQGALETADEVKLLLKTTPDQLSELYQALHALHGYQTPEWIVLGGISRGDYGLWLGEQLG
;
A
#
# COMPACT_ATOMS: atom_id res chain seq x y z
N MET A 1 14.25 -6.30 30.50
CA MET A 1 14.13 -6.98 29.20
C MET A 1 14.04 -5.87 28.17
N GLU A 2 15.20 -5.44 27.65
CA GLU A 2 15.25 -4.45 26.57
C GLU A 2 14.61 -5.03 25.31
N PRO A 3 13.85 -4.26 24.52
CA PRO A 3 13.45 -4.69 23.20
C PRO A 3 14.71 -4.75 22.34
N ALA A 4 14.90 -5.89 21.66
CA ALA A 4 16.01 -6.11 20.75
C ALA A 4 16.00 -5.03 19.64
N ASP A 5 17.20 -4.57 19.30
CA ASP A 5 17.51 -3.61 18.25
C ASP A 5 16.57 -3.72 17.03
N GLY A 6 16.01 -2.58 16.63
CA GLY A 6 15.15 -2.38 15.47
C GLY A 6 15.87 -2.61 14.14
N THR A 7 16.35 -3.82 13.91
CA THR A 7 17.01 -4.24 12.68
C THR A 7 16.07 -5.15 11.91
N ALA A 8 15.67 -4.68 10.74
CA ALA A 8 14.63 -5.24 9.89
C ALA A 8 14.81 -6.74 9.56
N ALA A 9 13.75 -7.51 9.80
CA ALA A 9 13.36 -8.67 8.99
C ALA A 9 11.88 -9.00 9.24
N ALA A 10 10.94 -8.27 8.63
CA ALA A 10 9.51 -8.55 8.84
C ALA A 10 8.97 -9.70 7.99
N TYR A 11 9.68 -10.12 6.94
CA TYR A 11 9.24 -11.18 6.05
C TYR A 11 10.45 -11.88 5.41
N PRO A 12 10.34 -13.17 5.03
CA PRO A 12 11.34 -13.78 4.16
C PRO A 12 11.48 -12.97 2.90
N SER A 13 12.71 -12.59 2.56
CA SER A 13 13.07 -12.64 1.14
C SER A 13 13.10 -14.13 0.77
N PRO A 14 12.36 -14.59 -0.25
CA PRO A 14 12.52 -15.97 -0.74
C PRO A 14 14.02 -16.18 -1.05
N SER A 15 14.56 -17.33 -0.67
CA SER A 15 15.93 -17.71 -1.04
C SER A 15 15.98 -17.83 -2.56
N ASP A 16 16.47 -16.79 -3.22
CA ASP A 16 16.33 -16.52 -4.65
C ASP A 16 14.87 -16.55 -5.16
N PRO A 17 14.19 -15.38 -5.30
CA PRO A 17 13.04 -15.37 -6.19
C PRO A 17 13.55 -15.71 -7.60
N PRO A 18 12.92 -16.63 -8.36
CA PRO A 18 13.18 -16.68 -9.79
C PRO A 18 12.95 -15.26 -10.30
N GLY A 19 13.98 -14.66 -10.91
CA GLY A 19 14.04 -13.24 -11.24
C GLY A 19 12.66 -12.71 -11.58
N PHE A 20 12.07 -11.94 -10.66
CA PHE A 20 10.69 -11.52 -10.77
C PHE A 20 10.63 -10.44 -11.85
N VAL A 21 10.53 -10.90 -13.10
CA VAL A 21 10.11 -10.10 -14.25
C VAL A 21 8.73 -9.58 -13.86
N GLY A 22 8.66 -8.28 -13.54
CA GLY A 22 7.52 -7.65 -12.88
C GLY A 22 6.21 -8.16 -13.44
N VAL A 23 5.27 -8.55 -12.55
CA VAL A 23 3.98 -9.16 -12.89
C VAL A 23 3.39 -8.50 -14.14
N PRO A 24 3.49 -9.13 -15.32
CA PRO A 24 2.83 -8.61 -16.50
C PRO A 24 1.34 -8.80 -16.27
N GLY A 25 0.58 -7.71 -16.27
CA GLY A 25 -0.88 -7.75 -16.20
C GLY A 25 -1.48 -7.87 -14.79
N PHE A 26 -1.07 -7.00 -13.85
CA PHE A 26 -1.89 -6.77 -12.66
C PHE A 26 -3.17 -6.03 -13.06
N GLU A 27 -4.14 -6.75 -13.61
CA GLU A 27 -5.50 -6.25 -13.78
C GLU A 27 -6.19 -6.28 -12.42
N VAL A 28 -6.27 -5.12 -11.76
CA VAL A 28 -7.28 -4.95 -10.72
C VAL A 28 -8.62 -5.03 -11.45
N THR A 29 -9.34 -6.13 -11.29
CA THR A 29 -10.72 -6.21 -11.76
C THR A 29 -11.47 -5.08 -11.07
N ALA A 30 -11.86 -4.07 -11.84
CA ALA A 30 -12.72 -3.01 -11.34
C ALA A 30 -13.94 -3.68 -10.72
N VAL A 31 -14.26 -3.32 -9.49
CA VAL A 31 -15.55 -3.69 -8.92
C VAL A 31 -16.57 -2.93 -9.76
N GLU A 32 -17.22 -3.64 -10.69
CA GLU A 32 -18.30 -3.08 -11.51
C GLU A 32 -19.27 -2.32 -10.59
N PRO A 33 -19.62 -1.06 -10.90
CA PRO A 33 -20.52 -0.30 -10.06
C PRO A 33 -21.83 -1.06 -9.96
N ALA A 34 -22.12 -1.57 -8.76
CA ALA A 34 -23.37 -2.26 -8.49
C ALA A 34 -24.52 -1.26 -8.62
N ILE A 35 -25.13 -1.25 -9.80
CA ILE A 35 -26.46 -0.72 -10.11
C ILE A 35 -26.54 0.82 -10.04
N GLY A 36 -26.93 1.42 -11.17
CA GLY A 36 -27.11 2.87 -11.31
C GLY A 36 -28.04 3.45 -10.25
N SER A 37 -27.66 4.59 -9.68
CA SER A 37 -28.56 5.45 -8.89
C SER A 37 -27.94 6.83 -8.61
N PRO A 38 -28.79 7.82 -8.29
CA PRO A 38 -28.71 9.16 -8.84
C PRO A 38 -27.85 10.09 -7.98
N GLY A 39 -26.96 10.85 -8.62
CA GLY A 39 -26.14 11.84 -7.90
C GLY A 39 -24.94 12.37 -8.67
N GLY A 40 -25.17 12.87 -9.89
CA GLY A 40 -24.45 13.94 -10.62
C GLY A 40 -22.92 14.10 -10.69
N GLY A 41 -22.10 13.41 -9.90
CA GLY A 41 -20.64 13.44 -9.99
C GLY A 41 -20.10 12.23 -10.73
N PRO A 42 -18.94 12.33 -11.42
CA PRO A 42 -18.34 11.17 -12.06
C PRO A 42 -17.86 10.16 -11.01
N ASP A 43 -18.30 8.91 -11.13
CA ASP A 43 -17.72 7.77 -10.41
C ASP A 43 -16.26 7.59 -10.87
N ARG A 44 -15.34 7.36 -9.93
CA ARG A 44 -13.92 7.12 -10.24
C ARG A 44 -13.46 5.80 -9.66
N THR A 45 -12.84 4.97 -10.49
CA THR A 45 -12.13 3.77 -10.04
C THR A 45 -10.92 4.18 -9.22
N VAL A 46 -10.82 3.63 -8.02
CA VAL A 46 -9.73 3.89 -7.07
C VAL A 46 -9.15 2.57 -6.56
N CYS A 47 -7.94 2.66 -6.03
CA CYS A 47 -7.27 1.56 -5.36
C CYS A 47 -6.88 1.98 -3.94
N VAL A 48 -7.03 1.07 -2.99
CA VAL A 48 -6.42 1.16 -1.66
C VAL A 48 -5.33 0.10 -1.58
N VAL A 49 -4.08 0.53 -1.52
CA VAL A 49 -2.94 -0.35 -1.30
C VAL A 49 -2.66 -0.46 0.19
N LEU A 50 -2.51 -1.68 0.68
CA LEU A 50 -2.15 -1.99 2.06
C LEU A 50 -0.65 -2.30 2.13
N THR A 51 0.02 -1.69 3.09
CA THR A 51 1.38 -2.04 3.49
C THR A 51 1.59 -1.79 4.99
N SER A 52 2.75 -2.15 5.54
CA SER A 52 3.12 -1.88 6.93
C SER A 52 4.59 -1.49 7.06
N GLU A 53 4.93 -0.61 8.00
CA GLU A 53 6.31 -0.24 8.34
C GLU A 53 6.60 -0.50 9.82
N ALA A 54 7.89 -0.69 10.15
CA ALA A 54 8.33 -1.09 11.49
C ALA A 54 8.10 -0.03 12.56
N THR A 55 8.17 1.25 12.18
CA THR A 55 8.06 2.37 13.12
C THR A 55 7.20 3.49 12.56
N PRO A 56 6.60 4.33 13.42
CA PRO A 56 5.87 5.52 13.01
C PRO A 56 6.70 6.46 12.13
N GLU A 57 7.99 6.65 12.43
CA GLU A 57 8.88 7.55 11.69
C GLU A 57 9.11 7.05 10.27
N ARG A 58 9.27 5.72 10.09
CA ARG A 58 9.41 5.10 8.77
C ARG A 58 8.11 5.17 7.98
N ALA A 59 6.98 4.91 8.62
CA ALA A 59 5.67 5.03 8.00
C ALA A 59 5.39 6.47 7.53
N ASP A 60 5.69 7.47 8.38
CA ASP A 60 5.56 8.88 8.03
C ASP A 60 6.48 9.29 6.88
N ALA A 61 7.73 8.82 6.89
CA ALA A 61 8.68 9.11 5.81
C ALA A 61 8.22 8.51 4.47
N LEU A 62 7.77 7.26 4.48
CA LEU A 62 7.20 6.60 3.30
C LEU A 62 5.96 7.36 2.79
N ALA A 63 5.02 7.68 3.69
CA ALA A 63 3.80 8.40 3.34
C ALA A 63 4.09 9.76 2.68
N ARG A 64 4.99 10.56 3.29
CA ARG A 64 5.40 11.87 2.74
C ARG A 64 6.03 11.73 1.36
N SER A 65 6.97 10.80 1.20
CA SER A 65 7.67 10.62 -0.07
C SER A 65 6.72 10.21 -1.20
N LEU A 66 5.76 9.32 -0.94
CA LEU A 66 4.78 8.88 -1.93
C LEU A 66 3.78 10.00 -2.30
N LEU A 67 3.40 10.84 -1.34
CA LEU A 67 2.54 12.02 -1.57
C LEU A 67 3.27 13.08 -2.40
N GLU A 68 4.54 13.37 -2.07
CA GLU A 68 5.37 14.33 -2.80
C GLU A 68 5.58 13.92 -4.27
N GLN A 69 5.73 12.62 -4.52
CA GLN A 69 5.82 12.05 -5.87
C GLN A 69 4.46 11.93 -6.58
N ARG A 70 3.34 12.30 -5.93
CA ARG A 70 1.97 12.19 -6.47
C ARG A 70 1.60 10.76 -6.89
N LEU A 71 2.15 9.76 -6.22
CA LEU A 71 1.83 8.34 -6.46
C LEU A 71 0.60 7.89 -5.66
N VAL A 72 0.26 8.64 -4.62
CA VAL A 72 -0.91 8.46 -3.76
C VAL A 72 -1.52 9.84 -3.48
N ALA A 73 -2.84 9.92 -3.38
CA ALA A 73 -3.54 11.17 -3.05
C ALA A 73 -3.71 11.33 -1.54
N CYS A 74 -3.82 10.22 -0.83
CA CYS A 74 -4.06 10.19 0.61
C CYS A 74 -3.45 8.93 1.23
N VAL A 75 -2.90 9.09 2.44
CA VAL A 75 -2.41 7.99 3.25
C VAL A 75 -3.09 8.05 4.61
N SER A 76 -3.57 6.91 5.11
CA SER A 76 -3.97 6.77 6.52
C SER A 76 -3.02 5.82 7.21
N VAL A 77 -2.60 6.20 8.41
CA VAL A 77 -1.67 5.42 9.24
C VAL A 77 -2.35 4.99 10.52
N MET A 78 -2.10 3.77 10.99
CA MET A 78 -2.55 3.33 12.31
C MET A 78 -1.60 2.29 12.93
N PRO A 79 -1.44 2.28 14.26
CA PRO A 79 -0.69 1.23 14.93
C PRO A 79 -1.44 -0.11 14.83
N VAL A 80 -0.69 -1.19 14.61
CA VAL A 80 -1.22 -2.55 14.55
C VAL A 80 -0.25 -3.51 15.25
N ARG A 81 -0.77 -4.68 15.62
CA ARG A 81 0.04 -5.82 16.05
C ARG A 81 -0.16 -6.95 15.05
N SER A 82 0.92 -7.35 14.40
CA SER A 82 0.94 -8.40 13.40
C SER A 82 1.42 -9.71 14.02
N HIS A 83 0.75 -10.81 13.68
CA HIS A 83 1.13 -12.17 14.08
C HIS A 83 1.41 -12.98 12.81
N TYR A 84 2.56 -13.66 12.74
CA TYR A 84 2.98 -14.41 11.56
C TYR A 84 3.90 -15.57 11.92
N ARG A 85 4.30 -16.38 10.94
CA ARG A 85 5.32 -17.43 11.12
C ARG A 85 6.63 -17.05 10.47
N TRP A 86 7.72 -17.22 11.20
CA TRP A 86 9.08 -16.96 10.72
C TRP A 86 10.01 -18.07 11.20
N GLN A 87 10.79 -18.65 10.30
CA GLN A 87 11.73 -19.75 10.61
C GLN A 87 11.11 -20.89 11.44
N GLY A 88 9.83 -21.19 11.21
CA GLY A 88 9.07 -22.23 11.92
C GLY A 88 8.45 -21.79 13.26
N ALA A 89 8.84 -20.63 13.80
CA ALA A 89 8.28 -20.06 15.02
C ALA A 89 7.08 -19.15 14.73
N LEU A 90 6.20 -18.98 15.73
CA LEU A 90 5.18 -17.93 15.71
C LEU A 90 5.81 -16.64 16.25
N GLU A 91 5.73 -15.59 15.44
CA GLU A 91 6.25 -14.27 15.75
C GLU A 91 5.13 -13.27 15.95
N THR A 92 5.46 -12.17 16.62
CA THR A 92 4.58 -11.03 16.79
C THR A 92 5.39 -9.74 16.69
N ALA A 93 4.88 -8.75 15.97
CA ALA A 93 5.50 -7.44 15.83
C ALA A 93 4.47 -6.32 16.02
N ASP A 94 4.85 -5.28 16.74
CA ASP A 94 4.13 -4.01 16.71
C ASP A 94 4.60 -3.23 15.47
N GLU A 95 3.67 -2.81 14.63
CA GLU A 95 3.93 -2.16 13.35
C GLU A 95 2.99 -0.98 13.12
N VAL A 96 3.23 -0.24 12.04
CA VAL A 96 2.32 0.82 11.57
C VAL A 96 1.77 0.43 10.21
N LYS A 97 0.45 0.25 10.14
CA LYS A 97 -0.26 -0.02 8.89
C LYS A 97 -0.44 1.26 8.09
N LEU A 98 -0.22 1.19 6.78
CA LEU A 98 -0.52 2.27 5.84
C LEU A 98 -1.59 1.81 4.86
N LEU A 99 -2.60 2.67 4.66
CA LEU A 99 -3.63 2.54 3.63
C LEU A 99 -3.41 3.67 2.62
N LEU A 100 -2.85 3.33 1.47
CA LEU A 100 -2.49 4.26 0.40
C LEU A 100 -3.64 4.35 -0.62
N LYS A 101 -4.23 5.53 -0.79
CA LYS A 101 -5.35 5.74 -1.74
C LYS A 101 -4.80 6.33 -3.02
N THR A 102 -5.04 5.64 -4.12
CA THR A 102 -4.52 5.98 -5.44
C THR A 102 -5.47 5.52 -6.55
N THR A 103 -5.05 5.60 -7.81
CA THR A 103 -5.75 5.03 -8.98
C THR A 103 -5.03 3.80 -9.53
N PRO A 104 -5.72 2.99 -10.36
CA PRO A 104 -5.08 1.88 -11.06
C PRO A 104 -3.84 2.29 -11.86
N ASP A 105 -3.88 3.44 -12.53
CA ASP A 105 -2.78 3.92 -13.40
C ASP A 105 -1.48 4.19 -12.63
N GLN A 106 -1.57 4.56 -11.35
CA GLN A 106 -0.39 4.84 -10.51
C GLN A 106 0.22 3.58 -9.90
N LEU A 107 -0.42 2.41 -9.99
CA LEU A 107 0.02 1.21 -9.25
C LEU A 107 1.41 0.74 -9.64
N SER A 108 1.78 0.84 -10.92
CA SER A 108 3.10 0.40 -11.39
C SER A 108 4.22 1.26 -10.81
N GLU A 109 4.10 2.58 -10.89
CA GLU A 109 5.10 3.50 -10.35
C GLU A 109 5.10 3.47 -8.81
N LEU A 110 3.92 3.39 -8.19
CA LEU A 110 3.79 3.22 -6.74
C LEU A 110 4.48 1.96 -6.23
N TYR A 111 4.36 0.83 -6.94
CA TYR A 111 5.03 -0.41 -6.58
C TYR A 111 6.55 -0.24 -6.54
N GLN A 112 7.13 0.36 -7.58
CA GLN A 112 8.57 0.58 -7.68
C GLN A 112 9.07 1.53 -6.60
N ALA A 113 8.39 2.67 -6.42
CA ALA A 113 8.76 3.65 -5.39
C ALA A 113 8.65 3.06 -3.99
N LEU A 114 7.57 2.34 -3.69
CA LEU A 114 7.38 1.69 -2.41
C LEU A 114 8.53 0.73 -2.11
N HIS A 115 8.86 -0.19 -3.02
CA HIS A 115 9.93 -1.17 -2.80
C HIS A 115 11.31 -0.51 -2.65
N ALA A 116 11.57 0.60 -3.34
CA ALA A 116 12.82 1.34 -3.21
C ALA A 116 12.97 2.06 -1.86
N LEU A 117 11.85 2.46 -1.24
CA LEU A 117 11.83 3.23 0.00
C LEU A 117 11.58 2.37 1.26
N HIS A 118 11.02 1.18 1.09
CA HIS A 118 10.55 0.35 2.19
C HIS A 118 11.67 -0.20 3.06
N GLY A 119 11.40 -0.35 4.36
CA GLY A 119 12.37 -0.88 5.34
C GLY A 119 12.47 -2.39 5.34
N TYR A 120 11.39 -3.04 4.90
CA TYR A 120 11.32 -4.48 4.73
C TYR A 120 11.75 -4.90 3.33
N GLN A 121 12.48 -6.01 3.26
CA GLN A 121 12.88 -6.63 2.00
C GLN A 121 11.69 -7.14 1.19
N THR A 122 10.65 -7.64 1.89
CA THR A 122 9.40 -8.09 1.29
C THR A 122 8.27 -7.28 1.94
N PRO A 123 7.96 -6.08 1.45
CA PRO A 123 6.84 -5.31 1.96
C PRO A 123 5.52 -6.02 1.69
N GLU A 124 4.54 -5.82 2.56
CA GLU A 124 3.17 -6.17 2.21
C GLU A 124 2.71 -5.30 1.04
N TRP A 125 2.16 -5.96 0.00
CA TRP A 125 1.55 -5.32 -1.15
C TRP A 125 0.23 -6.01 -1.47
N ILE A 126 -0.87 -5.46 -0.96
CA ILE A 126 -2.23 -5.93 -1.25
C ILE A 126 -3.02 -4.76 -1.81
N VAL A 127 -3.66 -4.95 -2.96
CA VAL A 127 -4.45 -3.90 -3.62
C VAL A 127 -5.93 -4.25 -3.55
N LEU A 128 -6.71 -3.33 -3.00
CA LEU A 128 -8.17 -3.40 -2.97
C LEU A 128 -8.75 -2.40 -3.97
N GLY A 129 -9.51 -2.88 -4.95
CA GLY A 129 -10.23 -2.03 -5.90
C GLY A 129 -11.54 -1.48 -5.31
N GLY A 130 -11.94 -0.28 -5.73
CA GLY A 130 -13.22 0.31 -5.33
C GLY A 130 -13.66 1.45 -6.24
N ILE A 131 -14.85 1.98 -5.96
CA ILE A 131 -15.41 3.16 -6.62
C ILE A 131 -15.50 4.30 -5.60
N SER A 132 -14.97 5.46 -5.96
CA SER A 132 -15.17 6.71 -5.25
C SER A 132 -16.20 7.58 -5.97
N ARG A 133 -17.03 8.30 -5.21
CA ARG A 133 -18.11 9.13 -5.74
C ARG A 133 -17.97 10.58 -5.33
N GLY A 134 -18.43 11.47 -6.21
CA GLY A 134 -18.50 12.91 -5.97
C GLY A 134 -17.13 13.55 -5.75
N ASP A 135 -17.11 14.61 -4.95
CA ASP A 135 -15.97 15.52 -4.82
C ASP A 135 -14.67 14.82 -4.37
N TYR A 136 -14.77 13.76 -3.56
CA TYR A 136 -13.58 13.02 -3.12
C TYR A 136 -12.89 12.30 -4.28
N GLY A 137 -13.66 11.70 -5.20
CA GLY A 137 -13.12 11.04 -6.38
C GLY A 137 -12.46 12.02 -7.35
N LEU A 138 -13.05 13.22 -7.50
CA LEU A 138 -12.49 14.33 -8.28
C LEU A 138 -11.18 14.83 -7.68
N TRP A 139 -11.20 15.18 -6.39
CA TRP A 139 -10.02 15.64 -5.65
C TRP A 139 -8.87 14.63 -5.72
N LEU A 140 -9.17 13.33 -5.57
CA LEU A 140 -8.17 12.26 -5.67
C LEU A 140 -7.48 12.26 -7.03
N GLY A 141 -8.22 12.51 -8.12
CA GLY A 141 -7.62 12.63 -9.46
C GLY A 141 -6.72 13.85 -9.60
N GLU A 142 -7.17 15.01 -9.14
CA GLU A 142 -6.39 16.24 -9.20
C GLU A 142 -5.05 16.15 -8.44
N GLN A 143 -4.99 15.37 -7.36
CA GLN A 143 -3.73 15.16 -6.63
C GLN A 143 -2.72 14.34 -7.44
N LEU A 144 -3.19 13.40 -8.27
CA LEU A 144 -2.35 12.44 -8.98
C LEU A 144 -1.90 12.93 -10.38
N GLY A 145 -2.55 13.95 -10.93
CA GLY A 145 -2.24 14.51 -12.26
C GLY A 145 -3.33 14.21 -13.27
#